data_AF-A0A9Q1CVC1-F1
#
_entry.id   AF-A0A9Q1CVC1-F1
#
_cell.length_a   1.000
_cell.length_b   1.000
_cell.length_c   1.000
_cell.angle_alpha   90.00
_cell.angle_beta   90.00
_cell.angle_gamma   90.00
#
_symmetry.space_group_name_H-M   'P 1'
#
loop_
_entity.id
_entity.type
_entity.pdbx_description
1 polymer ?
#
loop_
_entity_poly.entity_id
_entity_poly.type
_entity_poly.pdbx_seq_one_letter_code
_entity_poly.pdbx_strand_id
1 'polypeptide(L)'
;MNEEGLNSPVLGACSVMAKSTSTVLPSAVGHHFWTRSKMKCAFTFLCAMGLFCIIVYELYNWTSVLEQYESPHKEVTVDEIMLALSWAASPANFTSITSSSSAERSVVRLEHPEAQYCVGDTLSVLVEMKSYAGHPKAHGGDFIQARILSPKLNAGASGDVTDFLNGSYLVRYRLFWPGEVQVSVRLIHSSETVKLLQRNWTQDYNKAVHTGTFISGAKKETSLCSLRLGSDRPLCEYRKKEDGEYYACYRPKTLPCDTLALASSVYPRGYPRLTKEEAQLLDMKNSGIEIKNGFHPVTVFPCTGATYGSTKKCVAGMNSPFPGGYFFSNRWSSSVCQTGFFLSEYAVTRCLKGKTLYLLGDSTARQWIEYLEQRLKGMKFTLKGADLQLAVDANNNITIRWIRHAHPWVATYQSSVNASVTIPEALDSIAAVGGGQEDVIVVIGTGQHFRPSPPEVFIRRLLNIRRAILRLQARCPQAQVFIKLENNRDIKLGMIRFSNWYGYMQNLAQRKVFEDMRVALVDAWDMTVATYSLKLHPDNFIVSNQIAVALSFFCD
;
A
#
# COMPACT_ATOMS: atom_id res chain seq x y z
N MET A 1 -35.18 42.10 34.71
CA MET A 1 -35.88 41.64 35.92
C MET A 1 -35.54 40.17 36.10
N ASN A 2 -34.97 39.87 37.26
CA ASN A 2 -34.59 38.57 37.87
C ASN A 2 -33.49 37.80 37.12
N GLU A 3 -32.20 37.92 37.46
CA GLU A 3 -31.45 37.53 38.69
C GLU A 3 -31.45 36.04 39.02
N GLU A 4 -30.26 35.43 38.84
CA GLU A 4 -29.51 34.47 39.68
C GLU A 4 -28.45 33.83 38.74
N GLY A 5 -27.13 33.76 38.97
CA GLY A 5 -26.30 34.00 40.14
C GLY A 5 -25.22 32.90 40.21
N LEU A 6 -23.94 33.29 40.29
CA LEU A 6 -22.72 32.53 40.63
C LEU A 6 -22.08 31.64 39.54
N ASN A 7 -20.76 31.47 39.47
CA ASN A 7 -19.57 32.29 39.75
C ASN A 7 -18.38 31.47 39.23
N SER A 8 -17.47 32.08 38.46
CA SER A 8 -16.10 31.56 38.30
C SER A 8 -15.26 31.91 39.53
N PRO A 9 -14.12 31.23 39.74
CA PRO A 9 -12.95 32.03 40.04
C PRO A 9 -11.66 31.59 39.34
N VAL A 10 -10.81 32.61 39.24
CA VAL A 10 -9.48 32.72 38.64
C VAL A 10 -8.39 32.28 39.64
N LEU A 11 -7.26 31.88 39.05
CA LEU A 11 -5.91 31.63 39.59
C LEU A 11 -5.47 32.37 40.87
N GLY A 12 -4.65 31.68 41.68
CA GLY A 12 -3.83 32.28 42.73
C GLY A 12 -2.68 31.37 43.18
N ALA A 13 -1.46 31.73 42.81
CA ALA A 13 -0.20 31.11 43.21
C ALA A 13 0.21 31.52 44.64
N CYS A 14 0.99 30.67 45.33
CA CYS A 14 1.61 31.00 46.61
C CYS A 14 3.13 30.76 46.58
N SER A 15 3.89 31.82 46.84
CA SER A 15 5.34 31.86 46.96
C SER A 15 5.80 32.02 48.42
N VAL A 16 6.74 31.15 48.81
CA VAL A 16 7.93 31.32 49.69
C VAL A 16 8.05 32.59 50.56
N MET A 17 8.22 32.42 51.88
CA MET A 17 9.46 32.76 52.63
C MET A 17 9.30 32.62 54.16
N ALA A 18 10.36 32.10 54.79
CA ALA A 18 10.55 31.97 56.23
C ALA A 18 11.54 33.03 56.76
N LYS A 19 11.34 33.51 58.00
CA LYS A 19 12.32 34.12 58.93
C LYS A 19 11.80 33.92 60.38
N SER A 20 12.50 33.13 61.22
CA SER A 20 13.31 33.51 62.42
C SER A 20 12.53 34.31 63.48
N THR A 21 12.43 33.97 64.78
CA THR A 21 13.49 33.71 65.80
C THR A 21 12.88 33.31 67.17
N SER A 22 13.69 32.62 68.01
CA SER A 22 13.70 32.56 69.51
C SER A 22 12.56 31.80 70.23
N THR A 23 12.73 31.02 71.31
CA THR A 23 13.80 30.89 72.32
C THR A 23 13.57 29.61 73.16
N VAL A 24 14.66 28.93 73.56
CA VAL A 24 14.97 28.24 74.83
C VAL A 24 14.14 27.00 75.30
N LEU A 25 14.87 25.87 75.37
CA LEU A 25 14.58 24.61 76.09
C LEU A 25 14.80 24.75 77.61
N PRO A 26 14.29 23.78 78.40
CA PRO A 26 15.16 23.17 79.40
C PRO A 26 15.34 21.66 79.18
N SER A 27 16.62 21.29 79.33
CA SER A 27 17.27 20.01 79.57
C SER A 27 16.43 18.84 80.12
N ALA A 28 16.58 17.67 79.50
CA ALA A 28 16.84 16.42 80.21
C ALA A 28 17.60 15.43 79.30
N VAL A 29 18.67 14.89 79.84
CA VAL A 29 19.64 13.99 79.21
C VAL A 29 19.03 12.61 79.01
N GLY A 30 19.18 12.04 77.81
CA GLY A 30 18.84 10.66 77.50
C GLY A 30 19.60 10.20 76.25
N HIS A 31 20.84 9.74 76.43
CA HIS A 31 21.62 9.12 75.37
C HIS A 31 20.94 7.81 74.90
N HIS A 32 20.31 7.83 73.72
CA HIS A 32 20.07 6.61 72.95
C HIS A 32 20.79 6.67 71.60
N PHE A 33 21.84 5.86 71.51
CA PHE A 33 22.57 5.53 70.30
C PHE A 33 21.62 5.01 69.21
N TRP A 34 21.48 5.76 68.11
CA TRP A 34 20.95 5.23 66.85
C TRP A 34 22.09 4.50 66.12
N THR A 35 21.99 3.17 66.02
CA THR A 35 22.97 2.36 65.29
C THR A 35 22.91 2.65 63.78
N ARG A 36 24.09 2.64 63.12
CA ARG A 36 24.29 2.86 61.66
C ARG A 36 23.37 2.04 60.74
N SER A 37 22.75 0.97 61.24
CA SER A 37 21.81 0.12 60.49
C SER A 37 20.44 0.79 60.28
N LYS A 38 19.92 1.53 61.27
CA LYS A 38 18.60 2.18 61.18
C LYS A 38 18.59 3.43 60.28
N MET A 39 19.71 4.17 60.22
CA MET A 39 19.87 5.29 59.26
C MET A 39 19.97 4.81 57.82
N LYS A 40 20.60 3.64 57.56
CA LYS A 40 20.67 3.08 56.22
C LYS A 40 19.27 2.69 55.71
N CYS A 41 18.44 2.03 56.52
CA CYS A 41 17.06 1.69 56.14
C CYS A 41 16.18 2.91 55.87
N ALA A 42 16.29 3.98 56.67
CA ALA A 42 15.53 5.21 56.44
C ALA A 42 15.95 5.90 55.12
N PHE A 43 17.25 5.87 54.79
CA PHE A 43 17.77 6.44 53.54
C PHE A 43 17.39 5.61 52.31
N THR A 44 17.40 4.27 52.38
CA THR A 44 16.91 3.42 51.28
C THR A 44 15.40 3.57 51.08
N PHE A 45 14.62 3.75 52.15
CA PHE A 45 13.18 3.92 52.06
C PHE A 45 12.79 5.26 51.41
N LEU A 46 13.48 6.35 51.79
CA LEU A 46 13.31 7.67 51.17
C LEU A 46 13.77 7.69 49.69
N CYS A 47 14.86 6.99 49.36
CA CYS A 47 15.33 6.89 47.98
C CYS A 47 14.40 6.02 47.10
N ALA A 48 13.83 4.96 47.67
CA ALA A 48 12.83 4.12 46.99
C ALA A 48 11.50 4.86 46.77
N MET A 49 11.05 5.67 47.74
CA MET A 49 9.88 6.53 47.55
C MET A 49 10.14 7.64 46.52
N GLY A 50 11.36 8.21 46.49
CA GLY A 50 11.78 9.16 45.45
C GLY A 50 11.78 8.54 44.04
N LEU A 51 12.35 7.35 43.88
CA LEU A 51 12.30 6.61 42.61
C LEU A 51 10.88 6.24 42.21
N PHE A 52 10.04 5.81 43.17
CA PHE A 52 8.65 5.45 42.91
C PHE A 52 7.83 6.68 42.49
N CYS A 53 8.03 7.85 43.11
CA CYS A 53 7.40 9.09 42.69
C CYS A 53 7.86 9.54 41.30
N ILE A 54 9.14 9.38 40.94
CA ILE A 54 9.62 9.68 39.59
C ILE A 54 9.01 8.73 38.56
N ILE A 55 8.97 7.42 38.85
CA ILE A 55 8.36 6.42 37.96
C ILE A 55 6.86 6.67 37.82
N VAL A 56 6.15 6.98 38.90
CA VAL A 56 4.72 7.30 38.85
C VAL A 56 4.48 8.63 38.13
N TYR A 57 5.33 9.64 38.31
CA TYR A 57 5.22 10.92 37.61
C TYR A 57 5.54 10.79 36.11
N GLU A 58 6.54 10.00 35.73
CA GLU A 58 6.83 9.67 34.34
C GLU A 58 5.74 8.78 33.73
N LEU A 59 5.22 7.77 34.44
CA LEU A 59 4.08 6.97 33.98
C LEU A 59 2.82 7.83 33.82
N TYR A 60 2.57 8.77 34.74
CA TYR A 60 1.43 9.70 34.69
C TYR A 60 1.57 10.73 33.55
N ASN A 61 2.79 11.21 33.28
CA ASN A 61 3.10 12.01 32.09
C ASN A 61 2.97 11.19 30.80
N TRP A 62 3.37 9.92 30.79
CA TRP A 62 3.16 9.03 29.64
C TRP A 62 1.69 8.72 29.41
N THR A 63 0.88 8.50 30.45
CA THR A 63 -0.56 8.26 30.30
C THR A 63 -1.31 9.53 29.90
N SER A 64 -0.92 10.71 30.41
CA SER A 64 -1.55 11.98 30.01
C SER A 64 -1.13 12.44 28.61
N VAL A 65 0.09 12.14 28.14
CA VAL A 65 0.50 12.34 26.74
C VAL A 65 -0.23 11.38 25.79
N LEU A 66 -0.61 10.19 26.24
CA LEU A 66 -1.41 9.23 25.45
C LEU A 66 -2.91 9.59 25.43
N GLU A 67 -3.44 10.20 26.47
CA GLU A 67 -4.86 10.61 26.54
C GLU A 67 -5.19 11.90 25.77
N GLN A 68 -4.19 12.67 25.32
CA GLN A 68 -4.40 13.96 24.65
C GLN A 68 -3.73 14.09 23.27
N TYR A 69 -3.27 12.99 22.66
CA TYR A 69 -2.84 13.02 21.26
C TYR A 69 -4.06 12.89 20.34
N GLU A 70 -4.79 13.99 20.15
CA GLU A 70 -5.64 14.14 18.98
C GLU A 70 -4.74 13.99 17.75
N SER A 71 -4.85 12.85 17.07
CA SER A 71 -4.09 12.59 15.85
C SER A 71 -4.36 13.74 14.87
N PRO A 72 -3.32 14.44 14.37
CA PRO A 72 -3.52 15.52 13.39
C PRO A 72 -4.08 15.00 12.07
N HIS A 73 -4.09 13.68 11.88
CA HIS A 73 -4.69 13.01 10.73
C HIS A 73 -6.17 12.72 10.97
N LYS A 74 -7.02 13.17 10.04
CA LYS A 74 -8.45 12.85 10.02
C LYS A 74 -8.64 11.34 10.01
N GLU A 75 -9.57 10.84 10.83
CA GLU A 75 -10.00 9.45 10.73
C GLU A 75 -10.72 9.25 9.39
N VAL A 76 -10.28 8.24 8.64
CA VAL A 76 -10.84 7.90 7.33
C VAL A 76 -11.57 6.57 7.45
N THR A 77 -12.79 6.53 6.95
CA THR A 77 -13.67 5.35 7.04
C THR A 77 -13.64 4.52 5.76
N VAL A 78 -14.11 3.26 5.86
CA VAL A 78 -14.27 2.41 4.67
C VAL A 78 -15.24 3.03 3.67
N ASP A 79 -16.33 3.61 4.13
CA ASP A 79 -17.38 4.18 3.28
C ASP A 79 -16.90 5.42 2.53
N GLU A 80 -16.11 6.30 3.17
CA GLU A 80 -15.49 7.45 2.50
C GLU A 80 -14.55 7.02 1.37
N ILE A 81 -13.73 5.98 1.59
CA ILE A 81 -12.85 5.45 0.54
C ILE A 81 -13.69 4.79 -0.56
N MET A 82 -14.68 3.97 -0.22
CA MET A 82 -15.57 3.34 -1.21
C MET A 82 -16.29 4.37 -2.09
N LEU A 83 -16.74 5.49 -1.50
CA LEU A 83 -17.34 6.60 -2.23
C LEU A 83 -16.33 7.26 -3.19
N ALA A 84 -15.09 7.49 -2.74
CA ALA A 84 -14.03 8.02 -3.58
C ALA A 84 -13.61 7.07 -4.73
N LEU A 85 -13.92 5.78 -4.59
CA LEU A 85 -13.68 4.74 -5.60
C LEU A 85 -14.90 4.48 -6.48
N SER A 86 -15.90 5.37 -6.51
CA SER A 86 -17.06 5.19 -7.39
C SER A 86 -16.62 5.13 -8.85
N TRP A 87 -16.99 4.06 -9.55
CA TRP A 87 -16.82 3.91 -10.99
C TRP A 87 -18.18 4.02 -11.67
N ALA A 88 -18.27 4.85 -12.71
CA ALA A 88 -19.49 5.00 -13.49
C ALA A 88 -19.82 3.67 -14.20
N ALA A 89 -20.88 3.00 -13.74
CA ALA A 89 -21.36 1.76 -14.36
C ALA A 89 -22.39 2.07 -15.44
N SER A 90 -22.37 1.32 -16.53
CA SER A 90 -23.44 1.39 -17.53
C SER A 90 -24.80 1.08 -16.89
N PRO A 91 -25.84 1.92 -17.09
CA PRO A 91 -27.16 1.68 -16.51
C PRO A 91 -27.86 0.48 -17.15
N ALA A 92 -27.53 0.15 -18.41
CA ALA A 92 -28.21 -0.89 -19.17
C ALA A 92 -27.86 -2.31 -18.69
N ASN A 93 -28.84 -3.22 -18.70
CA ASN A 93 -28.57 -4.64 -18.51
C ASN A 93 -27.86 -5.19 -19.74
N PHE A 94 -26.82 -6.00 -19.50
CA PHE A 94 -26.08 -6.63 -20.57
C PHE A 94 -26.93 -7.73 -21.22
N THR A 95 -27.13 -7.63 -22.53
CA THR A 95 -27.94 -8.57 -23.32
C THR A 95 -27.15 -9.31 -24.38
N SER A 96 -26.14 -8.67 -24.98
CA SER A 96 -25.36 -9.24 -26.07
C SER A 96 -24.00 -8.58 -26.18
N ILE A 97 -22.97 -9.37 -26.51
CA ILE A 97 -21.62 -8.87 -26.79
C ILE A 97 -21.60 -7.86 -27.95
N THR A 98 -22.56 -7.95 -28.87
CA THR A 98 -22.63 -7.06 -30.04
C THR A 98 -22.82 -5.58 -29.68
N SER A 99 -23.40 -5.28 -28.51
CA SER A 99 -23.57 -3.92 -27.99
C SER A 99 -22.42 -3.45 -27.09
N SER A 100 -21.49 -4.35 -26.73
CA SER A 100 -20.29 -4.02 -25.94
C SER A 100 -19.26 -3.30 -26.78
N SER A 101 -18.39 -2.54 -26.10
CA SER A 101 -17.30 -1.78 -26.71
C SER A 101 -16.33 -2.67 -27.49
N SER A 102 -15.94 -2.24 -28.68
CA SER A 102 -15.06 -2.94 -29.60
C SER A 102 -13.88 -2.05 -29.98
N ALA A 103 -12.67 -2.47 -29.60
CA ALA A 103 -11.45 -1.74 -29.94
C ALA A 103 -11.23 -1.62 -31.46
N GLU A 104 -11.57 -2.67 -32.22
CA GLU A 104 -11.42 -2.72 -33.68
C GLU A 104 -12.30 -1.68 -34.40
N ARG A 105 -13.53 -1.46 -33.88
CA ARG A 105 -14.48 -0.49 -34.46
C ARG A 105 -14.23 0.94 -33.97
N SER A 106 -13.59 1.08 -32.82
CA SER A 106 -13.33 2.37 -32.18
C SER A 106 -12.13 3.07 -32.82
N VAL A 107 -12.00 4.37 -32.57
CA VAL A 107 -10.92 5.19 -33.16
C VAL A 107 -10.37 6.17 -32.14
N VAL A 108 -9.06 6.42 -32.23
CA VAL A 108 -8.37 7.49 -31.50
C VAL A 108 -8.03 8.61 -32.48
N ARG A 109 -8.34 9.85 -32.13
CA ARG A 109 -8.06 11.06 -32.92
C ARG A 109 -7.32 12.10 -32.09
N LEU A 110 -6.51 12.93 -32.73
CA LEU A 110 -5.99 14.14 -32.09
C LEU A 110 -7.14 15.12 -31.87
N GLU A 111 -7.28 15.64 -30.66
CA GLU A 111 -8.34 16.61 -30.35
C GLU A 111 -8.02 17.98 -30.94
N HIS A 112 -6.77 18.43 -30.75
CA HIS A 112 -6.27 19.72 -31.23
C HIS A 112 -4.88 19.53 -31.83
N PRO A 113 -4.76 19.15 -33.12
CA PRO A 113 -3.47 18.94 -33.76
C PRO A 113 -2.67 20.25 -33.83
N GLU A 114 -1.48 20.25 -33.27
CA GLU A 114 -0.54 21.38 -33.40
C GLU A 114 0.43 21.16 -34.57
N ALA A 115 0.89 22.27 -35.18
CA ALA A 115 1.89 22.22 -36.24
C ALA A 115 3.25 21.71 -35.74
N GLN A 116 3.54 21.93 -34.44
CA GLN A 116 4.77 21.54 -33.78
C GLN A 116 4.45 21.19 -32.32
N TYR A 117 4.97 20.06 -31.85
CA TYR A 117 4.93 19.70 -30.44
C TYR A 117 6.31 19.85 -29.82
N CYS A 118 6.34 20.36 -28.60
CA CYS A 118 7.54 20.59 -27.82
C CYS A 118 7.63 19.65 -26.62
N VAL A 119 8.85 19.40 -26.14
CA VAL A 119 9.06 18.76 -24.85
C VAL A 119 8.43 19.65 -23.78
N GLY A 120 7.59 19.05 -22.94
CA GLY A 120 6.78 19.76 -21.97
C GLY A 120 5.42 20.21 -22.49
N ASP A 121 5.02 19.89 -23.72
CA ASP A 121 3.64 20.10 -24.14
C ASP A 121 2.73 18.96 -23.66
N THR A 122 1.43 19.21 -23.74
CA THR A 122 0.40 18.22 -23.44
C THR A 122 -0.30 17.81 -24.74
N LEU A 123 -0.07 16.57 -25.17
CA LEU A 123 -0.77 15.97 -26.30
C LEU A 123 -2.14 15.45 -25.84
N SER A 124 -3.22 15.89 -26.48
CA SER A 124 -4.59 15.46 -26.15
C SER A 124 -5.20 14.65 -27.30
N VAL A 125 -5.75 13.48 -26.98
CA VAL A 125 -6.43 12.61 -27.95
C VAL A 125 -7.85 12.27 -27.49
N LEU A 126 -8.78 12.24 -28.42
CA LEU A 126 -10.15 11.78 -28.22
C LEU A 126 -10.27 10.32 -28.63
N VAL A 127 -10.81 9.49 -27.75
CA VAL A 127 -11.19 8.10 -28.02
C VAL A 127 -12.69 8.05 -28.21
N GLU A 128 -13.14 7.68 -29.42
CA GLU A 128 -14.55 7.48 -29.73
C GLU A 128 -14.86 5.99 -29.71
N MET A 129 -15.54 5.54 -28.66
CA MET A 129 -15.86 4.13 -28.48
C MET A 129 -17.06 3.72 -29.33
N LYS A 130 -16.93 2.59 -30.03
CA LYS A 130 -18.01 1.97 -30.79
C LYS A 130 -18.25 0.55 -30.32
N SER A 131 -19.50 0.09 -30.46
CA SER A 131 -19.84 -1.31 -30.21
C SER A 131 -19.31 -2.24 -31.30
N TYR A 132 -19.36 -3.55 -31.09
CA TYR A 132 -19.06 -4.54 -32.15
C TYR A 132 -19.99 -4.42 -33.37
N ALA A 133 -21.22 -3.94 -33.17
CA ALA A 133 -22.14 -3.60 -34.27
C ALA A 133 -21.73 -2.33 -35.04
N GLY A 134 -20.72 -1.59 -34.57
CA GLY A 134 -20.22 -0.38 -35.21
C GLY A 134 -20.98 0.91 -34.85
N HIS A 135 -21.92 0.85 -33.92
CA HIS A 135 -22.63 2.03 -33.42
C HIS A 135 -21.82 2.76 -32.35
N PRO A 136 -21.83 4.10 -32.31
CA PRO A 136 -21.26 4.86 -31.20
C PRO A 136 -21.86 4.41 -29.86
N LYS A 137 -21.01 4.31 -28.84
CA LYS A 137 -21.47 4.08 -27.46
C LYS A 137 -22.16 5.35 -26.95
N ALA A 138 -23.22 5.18 -26.16
CA ALA A 138 -23.96 6.27 -25.53
C ALA A 138 -23.61 6.45 -24.04
N HIS A 139 -22.72 5.60 -23.51
CA HIS A 139 -22.30 5.57 -22.12
C HIS A 139 -20.82 5.24 -22.03
N GLY A 140 -20.17 5.76 -20.99
CA GLY A 140 -18.78 5.45 -20.63
C GLY A 140 -18.63 4.22 -19.75
N GLY A 141 -17.57 4.19 -18.94
CA GLY A 141 -17.26 3.15 -17.95
C GLY A 141 -16.32 2.07 -18.47
N ASP A 142 -15.78 2.20 -19.68
CA ASP A 142 -14.74 1.30 -20.20
C ASP A 142 -13.44 1.50 -19.42
N PHE A 143 -12.76 0.39 -19.10
CA PHE A 143 -11.43 0.45 -18.51
C PHE A 143 -10.40 0.49 -19.64
N ILE A 144 -9.87 1.69 -19.89
CA ILE A 144 -8.87 1.96 -20.91
C ILE A 144 -7.51 2.20 -20.23
N GLN A 145 -6.45 1.64 -20.81
CA GLN A 145 -5.08 2.01 -20.46
C GLN A 145 -4.43 2.72 -21.64
N ALA A 146 -3.81 3.85 -21.34
CA ALA A 146 -3.20 4.71 -22.32
C ALA A 146 -1.74 4.97 -21.97
N ARG A 147 -0.89 5.05 -22.99
CA ARG A 147 0.51 5.45 -22.85
C ARG A 147 1.05 6.12 -24.12
N ILE A 148 2.13 6.86 -23.96
CA ILE A 148 3.04 7.21 -25.05
C ILE A 148 4.31 6.37 -24.97
N LEU A 149 4.94 6.09 -26.11
CA LEU A 149 6.16 5.30 -26.17
C LEU A 149 7.07 5.68 -27.35
N SER A 150 8.37 5.46 -27.16
CA SER A 150 9.37 5.47 -28.22
C SER A 150 10.24 4.22 -28.06
N PRO A 151 9.96 3.12 -28.79
CA PRO A 151 10.64 1.83 -28.59
C PRO A 151 12.16 1.92 -28.69
N LYS A 152 12.68 2.68 -29.67
CA LYS A 152 14.12 2.86 -29.88
C LYS A 152 14.85 3.51 -28.70
N LEU A 153 14.13 4.30 -27.90
CA LEU A 153 14.66 5.02 -26.74
C LEU A 153 14.40 4.26 -25.42
N ASN A 154 13.70 3.12 -25.47
CA ASN A 154 13.14 2.47 -24.29
C ASN A 154 12.43 3.48 -23.38
N ALA A 155 11.64 4.35 -24.00
CA ALA A 155 10.93 5.44 -23.33
C ALA A 155 9.43 5.18 -23.34
N GLY A 156 8.76 5.58 -22.25
CA GLY A 156 7.33 5.43 -22.10
C GLY A 156 6.77 6.18 -20.89
N ALA A 157 5.54 6.66 -21.00
CA ALA A 157 4.80 7.32 -19.93
C ALA A 157 3.31 7.01 -20.08
N SER A 158 2.57 6.93 -18.97
CA SER A 158 1.13 6.73 -19.03
C SER A 158 0.38 8.00 -19.47
N GLY A 159 -0.84 7.82 -19.96
CA GLY A 159 -1.78 8.88 -20.28
C GLY A 159 -2.90 8.98 -19.26
N ASP A 160 -3.36 10.20 -19.01
CA ASP A 160 -4.46 10.51 -18.09
C ASP A 160 -5.78 10.37 -18.83
N VAL A 161 -6.65 9.47 -18.36
CA VAL A 161 -7.91 9.11 -19.04
C VAL A 161 -9.07 9.76 -18.31
N THR A 162 -9.76 10.67 -18.98
CA THR A 162 -11.02 11.26 -18.55
C THR A 162 -12.18 10.67 -19.35
N ASP A 163 -13.15 10.08 -18.66
CA ASP A 163 -14.37 9.56 -19.26
C ASP A 163 -15.46 10.65 -19.30
N PHE A 164 -16.00 10.95 -20.48
CA PHE A 164 -17.09 11.91 -20.64
C PHE A 164 -18.47 11.31 -20.40
N LEU A 165 -18.54 10.03 -20.02
CA LEU A 165 -19.74 9.27 -19.68
C LEU A 165 -20.74 9.12 -20.83
N ASN A 166 -20.35 9.46 -22.05
CA ASN A 166 -21.19 9.44 -23.25
C ASN A 166 -20.65 8.51 -24.34
N GLY A 167 -19.68 7.63 -24.00
CA GLY A 167 -19.00 6.75 -24.96
C GLY A 167 -17.75 7.35 -25.60
N SER A 168 -17.34 8.55 -25.18
CA SER A 168 -16.08 9.16 -25.58
C SER A 168 -15.18 9.46 -24.38
N TYR A 169 -13.87 9.44 -24.60
CA TYR A 169 -12.86 9.64 -23.57
C TYR A 169 -11.81 10.62 -24.07
N LEU A 170 -11.36 11.51 -23.20
CA LEU A 170 -10.19 12.35 -23.45
C LEU A 170 -8.99 11.72 -22.77
N VAL A 171 -7.91 11.57 -23.52
CA VAL A 171 -6.63 11.12 -22.98
C VAL A 171 -5.58 12.20 -23.14
N ARG A 172 -4.95 12.59 -22.03
CA ARG A 172 -3.88 13.59 -22.00
C ARG A 172 -2.52 12.95 -21.73
N TYR A 173 -1.54 13.28 -22.55
CA TYR A 173 -0.16 12.83 -22.39
C TYR A 173 0.76 14.02 -22.21
N ARG A 174 1.61 13.97 -21.19
CA ARG A 174 2.73 14.91 -21.10
C ARG A 174 3.88 14.41 -21.97
N LEU A 175 4.44 15.28 -22.82
CA LEU A 175 5.56 14.94 -23.70
C LEU A 175 6.89 15.15 -22.97
N PHE A 176 7.58 14.07 -22.61
CA PHE A 176 8.76 14.11 -21.73
C PHE A 176 10.10 14.08 -22.45
N TRP A 177 10.14 13.69 -23.73
CA TRP A 177 11.39 13.53 -24.49
C TRP A 177 11.20 13.94 -25.96
N PRO A 178 12.28 14.38 -26.64
CA PRO A 178 12.23 14.72 -28.05
C PRO A 178 12.26 13.47 -28.94
N GLY A 179 11.87 13.64 -30.20
CA GLY A 179 11.86 12.61 -31.23
C GLY A 179 10.45 12.10 -31.56
N GLU A 180 10.39 10.98 -32.26
CA GLU A 180 9.13 10.34 -32.64
C GLU A 180 8.47 9.68 -31.41
N VAL A 181 7.24 10.11 -31.10
CA VAL A 181 6.42 9.59 -30.00
C VAL A 181 5.17 8.92 -30.56
N GLN A 182 4.97 7.66 -30.19
CA GLN A 182 3.80 6.87 -30.56
C GLN A 182 2.78 6.93 -29.42
N VAL A 183 1.50 7.04 -29.77
CA VAL A 183 0.38 6.91 -28.84
C VAL A 183 -0.11 5.46 -28.86
N SER A 184 -0.42 4.92 -27.69
CA SER A 184 -1.04 3.61 -27.52
C SER A 184 -2.23 3.73 -26.56
N VAL A 185 -3.39 3.25 -27.02
CA VAL A 185 -4.64 3.23 -26.25
C VAL A 185 -5.20 1.82 -26.36
N ARG A 186 -5.38 1.15 -25.22
CA ARG A 186 -5.91 -0.21 -25.16
C ARG A 186 -7.20 -0.26 -24.39
N LEU A 187 -8.21 -0.86 -25.00
CA LEU A 187 -9.42 -1.28 -24.29
C LEU A 187 -9.07 -2.50 -23.45
N ILE A 188 -8.86 -2.31 -22.14
CA ILE A 188 -8.59 -3.43 -21.23
C ILE A 188 -9.89 -4.19 -20.98
N HIS A 189 -10.95 -3.49 -20.59
CA HIS A 189 -12.28 -4.06 -20.40
C HIS A 189 -13.37 -3.11 -20.92
N SER A 190 -14.37 -3.66 -21.60
CA SER A 190 -15.58 -2.90 -21.94
C SER A 190 -16.34 -2.47 -20.67
N SER A 191 -17.15 -1.42 -20.76
CA SER A 191 -18.02 -0.97 -19.67
C SER A 191 -18.95 -2.08 -19.15
N GLU A 192 -19.38 -2.99 -20.04
CA GLU A 192 -20.18 -4.16 -19.70
C GLU A 192 -19.36 -5.19 -18.89
N THR A 193 -18.11 -5.44 -19.30
CA THR A 193 -17.18 -6.28 -18.55
C THR A 193 -16.86 -5.65 -17.19
N VAL A 194 -16.63 -4.34 -17.12
CA VAL A 194 -16.38 -3.63 -15.86
C VAL A 194 -17.58 -3.73 -14.92
N LYS A 195 -18.82 -3.56 -15.42
CA LYS A 195 -20.04 -3.77 -14.62
C LYS A 195 -20.13 -5.19 -14.05
N LEU A 196 -19.79 -6.20 -14.85
CA LEU A 196 -19.73 -7.59 -14.39
C LEU A 196 -18.67 -7.77 -13.29
N LEU A 197 -17.47 -7.23 -13.50
CA LEU A 197 -16.38 -7.28 -12.53
C LEU A 197 -16.75 -6.56 -11.23
N GLN A 198 -17.33 -5.36 -11.30
CA GLN A 198 -17.77 -4.58 -10.15
C GLN A 198 -18.81 -5.34 -9.32
N ARG A 199 -19.84 -5.91 -9.95
CA ARG A 199 -20.86 -6.75 -9.28
C ARG A 199 -20.21 -7.90 -8.52
N ASN A 200 -19.30 -8.62 -9.18
CA ASN A 200 -18.58 -9.73 -8.56
C ASN A 200 -17.58 -9.28 -7.50
N TRP A 201 -17.08 -8.04 -7.58
CA TRP A 201 -16.12 -7.53 -6.61
C TRP A 201 -16.80 -7.20 -5.30
N THR A 202 -17.89 -6.45 -5.33
CA THR A 202 -18.54 -5.92 -4.11
C THR A 202 -19.39 -6.95 -3.39
N GLN A 203 -19.95 -7.94 -4.09
CA GLN A 203 -20.93 -8.86 -3.51
C GLN A 203 -20.32 -10.19 -3.04
N ASP A 204 -19.08 -10.49 -3.46
CA ASP A 204 -18.63 -11.87 -3.49
C ASP A 204 -17.33 -12.15 -2.72
N TYR A 205 -17.51 -12.84 -1.59
CA TYR A 205 -16.44 -13.32 -0.74
C TYR A 205 -15.87 -14.67 -1.19
N ASN A 206 -16.48 -15.33 -2.18
CA ASN A 206 -16.16 -16.71 -2.57
C ASN A 206 -15.24 -16.82 -3.79
N LYS A 207 -14.76 -15.71 -4.35
CA LYS A 207 -13.81 -15.71 -5.49
C LYS A 207 -12.54 -16.51 -5.19
N ALA A 208 -12.09 -16.48 -3.94
CA ALA A 208 -11.03 -17.34 -3.40
C ALA A 208 -11.37 -17.67 -1.94
N VAL A 209 -11.58 -18.96 -1.66
CA VAL A 209 -11.75 -19.48 -0.30
C VAL A 209 -10.50 -20.26 0.09
N HIS A 210 -10.43 -20.70 1.34
CA HIS A 210 -9.26 -21.40 1.87
C HIS A 210 -9.64 -22.77 2.43
N THR A 211 -8.76 -23.75 2.27
CA THR A 211 -8.81 -25.01 3.01
C THR A 211 -7.82 -24.92 4.16
N GLY A 212 -8.33 -24.79 5.38
CA GLY A 212 -7.53 -24.86 6.60
C GLY A 212 -7.24 -26.31 6.95
N THR A 213 -6.02 -26.55 7.39
CA THR A 213 -5.51 -27.86 7.84
C THR A 213 -5.14 -27.77 9.31
N PHE A 214 -5.87 -28.52 10.13
CA PHE A 214 -5.71 -28.63 11.57
C PHE A 214 -4.85 -29.85 11.90
N ILE A 215 -3.82 -29.67 12.72
CA ILE A 215 -2.83 -30.71 13.04
C ILE A 215 -2.60 -30.77 14.55
N SER A 216 -2.82 -31.95 15.14
CA SER A 216 -2.46 -32.24 16.53
C SER A 216 -1.87 -33.65 16.62
N GLY A 217 -0.58 -33.76 16.94
CA GLY A 217 0.17 -35.01 16.85
C GLY A 217 0.08 -35.61 15.44
N ALA A 218 -0.33 -36.87 15.34
CA ALA A 218 -0.52 -37.57 14.06
C ALA A 218 -1.88 -37.26 13.39
N LYS A 219 -2.81 -36.57 14.07
CA LYS A 219 -4.16 -36.32 13.56
C LYS A 219 -4.17 -35.07 12.67
N LYS A 220 -4.79 -35.20 11.50
CA LYS A 220 -4.96 -34.13 10.52
C LYS A 220 -6.42 -34.05 10.07
N GLU A 221 -7.04 -32.89 10.20
CA GLU A 221 -8.38 -32.61 9.69
C GLU A 221 -8.36 -31.35 8.83
N THR A 222 -9.22 -31.30 7.80
CA THR A 222 -9.34 -30.13 6.92
C THR A 222 -10.73 -29.53 7.01
N SER A 223 -10.81 -28.22 6.92
CA SER A 223 -12.07 -27.49 6.94
C SER A 223 -12.04 -26.26 6.03
N LEU A 224 -13.21 -25.81 5.59
CA LEU A 224 -13.35 -24.59 4.80
C LEU A 224 -13.10 -23.38 5.71
N CYS A 225 -12.27 -22.46 5.22
CA CYS A 225 -11.99 -21.16 5.79
C CYS A 225 -12.30 -20.06 4.78
N SER A 226 -12.72 -18.90 5.27
CA SER A 226 -13.06 -17.76 4.43
C SER A 226 -13.02 -16.46 5.22
N LEU A 227 -12.95 -15.35 4.49
CA LEU A 227 -13.15 -13.99 4.99
C LEU A 227 -14.61 -13.70 5.39
N ARG A 228 -15.52 -14.60 5.03
CA ARG A 228 -16.92 -14.59 5.48
C ARG A 228 -17.47 -16.01 5.44
N LEU A 229 -17.90 -16.52 6.60
CA LEU A 229 -18.58 -17.82 6.71
C LEU A 229 -19.96 -17.62 7.34
N GLY A 230 -20.86 -18.57 7.07
CA GLY A 230 -22.15 -18.63 7.75
C GLY A 230 -21.99 -19.06 9.21
N SER A 231 -22.93 -18.65 10.05
CA SER A 231 -23.03 -19.07 11.45
C SER A 231 -23.89 -20.33 11.62
N ASP A 232 -24.17 -21.05 10.52
CA ASP A 232 -24.95 -22.30 10.51
C ASP A 232 -24.23 -23.46 11.20
N ARG A 233 -22.92 -23.34 11.41
CA ARG A 233 -22.05 -24.35 12.03
C ARG A 233 -21.09 -23.68 13.01
N PRO A 234 -20.57 -24.43 14.01
CA PRO A 234 -19.52 -23.92 14.89
C PRO A 234 -18.32 -23.41 14.08
N LEU A 235 -17.80 -22.25 14.48
CA LEU A 235 -16.68 -21.58 13.83
C LEU A 235 -15.46 -21.51 14.73
N CYS A 236 -14.29 -21.58 14.09
CA CYS A 236 -13.01 -21.13 14.64
C CYS A 236 -12.71 -19.75 14.06
N GLU A 237 -12.75 -18.72 14.90
CA GLU A 237 -12.50 -17.34 14.48
C GLU A 237 -11.04 -16.94 14.75
N TYR A 238 -10.36 -16.41 13.74
CA TYR A 238 -8.98 -15.92 13.82
C TYR A 238 -8.99 -14.43 13.52
N ARG A 239 -9.50 -13.65 14.48
CA ARG A 239 -9.60 -12.19 14.37
C ARG A 239 -9.01 -11.50 15.57
N LYS A 240 -8.35 -10.37 15.32
CA LYS A 240 -8.14 -9.33 16.33
C LYS A 240 -9.35 -8.40 16.29
N LYS A 241 -10.07 -8.30 17.41
CA LYS A 241 -11.33 -7.53 17.47
C LYS A 241 -11.13 -6.06 17.05
N GLU A 242 -10.00 -5.48 17.42
CA GLU A 242 -9.64 -4.08 17.16
C GLU A 242 -9.45 -3.76 15.67
N ASP A 243 -9.01 -4.74 14.87
CA ASP A 243 -8.74 -4.54 13.44
C ASP A 243 -10.02 -4.60 12.59
N GLY A 244 -11.12 -5.13 13.14
CA GLY A 244 -12.37 -5.33 12.41
C GLY A 244 -12.24 -6.27 11.20
N GLU A 245 -11.14 -7.03 11.11
CA GLU A 245 -10.87 -8.00 10.05
C GLU A 245 -11.36 -9.38 10.45
N TYR A 246 -11.96 -10.10 9.49
CA TYR A 246 -12.54 -11.41 9.73
C TYR A 246 -11.83 -12.47 8.90
N TYR A 247 -11.41 -13.53 9.57
CA TYR A 247 -11.00 -14.78 8.94
C TYR A 247 -11.44 -15.91 9.86
N ALA A 248 -12.18 -16.87 9.34
CA ALA A 248 -12.69 -17.99 10.12
C ALA A 248 -12.66 -19.28 9.33
N CYS A 249 -12.69 -20.39 10.06
CA CYS A 249 -12.88 -21.73 9.53
C CYS A 249 -14.10 -22.39 10.18
N TYR A 250 -14.80 -23.27 9.48
CA TYR A 250 -15.70 -24.18 10.19
C TYR A 250 -14.88 -25.05 11.14
N ARG A 251 -15.39 -25.28 12.35
CA ARG A 251 -14.72 -26.12 13.33
C ARG A 251 -14.55 -27.53 12.76
N PRO A 252 -13.34 -28.10 12.77
CA PRO A 252 -13.12 -29.47 12.31
C PRO A 252 -13.84 -30.45 13.27
N LYS A 253 -14.04 -31.70 12.84
CA LYS A 253 -14.92 -32.66 13.54
C LYS A 253 -14.46 -32.93 14.97
N THR A 254 -13.16 -33.02 15.19
CA THR A 254 -12.63 -33.39 16.51
C THR A 254 -11.46 -32.55 17.00
N LEU A 255 -10.75 -31.86 16.09
CA LEU A 255 -9.59 -31.06 16.48
C LEU A 255 -10.02 -29.68 17.05
N PRO A 256 -9.27 -29.13 18.03
CA PRO A 256 -9.52 -27.80 18.55
C PRO A 256 -9.05 -26.71 17.57
N CYS A 257 -9.58 -25.49 17.71
CA CYS A 257 -9.36 -24.41 16.75
C CYS A 257 -7.92 -23.90 16.69
N ASP A 258 -7.21 -23.93 17.81
CA ASP A 258 -5.81 -23.53 17.93
C ASP A 258 -4.82 -24.46 17.18
N THR A 259 -5.31 -25.58 16.64
CA THR A 259 -4.49 -26.51 15.84
C THR A 259 -4.44 -26.18 14.35
N LEU A 260 -5.04 -25.08 13.88
CA LEU A 260 -4.91 -24.63 12.49
C LEU A 260 -3.44 -24.34 12.17
N ALA A 261 -2.80 -25.23 11.41
CA ALA A 261 -1.38 -25.13 11.12
C ALA A 261 -1.10 -24.58 9.72
N LEU A 262 -1.88 -25.03 8.73
CA LEU A 262 -1.66 -24.71 7.31
C LEU A 262 -2.94 -24.25 6.64
N ALA A 263 -2.80 -23.45 5.59
CA ALA A 263 -3.89 -23.07 4.70
C ALA A 263 -3.43 -23.05 3.25
N SER A 264 -4.32 -23.43 2.34
CA SER A 264 -4.19 -23.20 0.91
C SER A 264 -5.47 -22.60 0.35
N SER A 265 -5.38 -21.88 -0.75
CA SER A 265 -6.53 -21.31 -1.44
C SER A 265 -7.10 -22.29 -2.45
N VAL A 266 -8.44 -22.31 -2.51
CA VAL A 266 -9.22 -23.08 -3.47
C VAL A 266 -10.15 -22.13 -4.19
N TYR A 267 -10.31 -22.34 -5.49
CA TYR A 267 -11.30 -21.65 -6.28
C TYR A 267 -12.56 -22.53 -6.35
N PRO A 268 -13.71 -22.08 -5.81
CA PRO A 268 -14.91 -22.89 -5.81
C PRO A 268 -15.31 -23.31 -7.23
N ARG A 269 -15.77 -24.57 -7.38
CA ARG A 269 -16.27 -25.08 -8.66
C ARG A 269 -17.59 -24.38 -9.02
N GLY A 270 -17.80 -24.13 -10.32
CA GLY A 270 -18.99 -23.44 -10.82
C GLY A 270 -19.04 -21.94 -10.47
N TYR A 271 -17.87 -21.35 -10.19
CA TYR A 271 -17.73 -19.95 -9.81
C TYR A 271 -16.97 -19.12 -10.86
N PRO A 272 -17.42 -17.87 -11.15
CA PRO A 272 -18.71 -17.27 -10.77
C PRO A 272 -19.88 -17.91 -11.52
N ARG A 273 -21.12 -17.67 -11.05
CA ARG A 273 -22.32 -18.03 -11.82
C ARG A 273 -22.56 -16.95 -12.87
N LEU A 274 -22.18 -17.24 -14.11
CA LEU A 274 -22.37 -16.34 -15.26
C LEU A 274 -23.47 -16.87 -16.16
N THR A 275 -24.20 -15.97 -16.80
CA THR A 275 -24.98 -16.36 -17.98
C THR A 275 -24.03 -16.72 -19.14
N LYS A 276 -24.58 -17.39 -20.16
CA LYS A 276 -23.80 -17.74 -21.37
C LYS A 276 -23.25 -16.48 -22.05
N GLU A 277 -24.02 -15.40 -22.03
CA GLU A 277 -23.66 -14.11 -22.60
C GLU A 277 -22.56 -13.46 -21.76
N GLU A 278 -22.71 -13.42 -20.42
CA GLU A 278 -21.71 -12.83 -19.53
C GLU A 278 -20.36 -13.55 -19.63
N ALA A 279 -20.36 -14.87 -19.83
CA ALA A 279 -19.12 -15.63 -20.07
C ALA A 279 -18.35 -15.13 -21.31
N GLN A 280 -19.03 -14.58 -22.33
CA GLN A 280 -18.37 -14.02 -23.51
C GLN A 280 -17.62 -12.71 -23.21
N LEU A 281 -18.08 -11.91 -22.24
CA LEU A 281 -17.39 -10.68 -21.82
C LEU A 281 -16.01 -10.94 -21.22
N LEU A 282 -15.78 -12.16 -20.72
CA LEU A 282 -14.53 -12.60 -20.10
C LEU A 282 -13.65 -13.40 -21.06
N ASP A 283 -14.04 -13.54 -22.33
CA ASP A 283 -13.20 -14.15 -23.36
C ASP A 283 -11.93 -13.30 -23.54
N MET A 284 -10.77 -13.97 -23.51
CA MET A 284 -9.46 -13.34 -23.63
C MET A 284 -9.31 -12.51 -24.90
N LYS A 285 -10.03 -12.84 -25.97
CA LYS A 285 -9.98 -12.10 -27.23
C LYS A 285 -10.60 -10.70 -27.14
N ASN A 286 -11.38 -10.43 -26.08
CA ASN A 286 -12.11 -9.17 -25.90
C ASN A 286 -11.40 -8.20 -24.93
N SER A 287 -10.21 -8.53 -24.43
CA SER A 287 -9.52 -7.74 -23.40
C SER A 287 -8.08 -7.37 -23.79
N GLY A 288 -7.72 -6.12 -23.53
CA GLY A 288 -6.38 -5.57 -23.77
C GLY A 288 -6.04 -5.32 -25.24
N ILE A 289 -7.05 -5.08 -26.06
CA ILE A 289 -6.89 -4.86 -27.51
C ILE A 289 -6.53 -3.39 -27.76
N GLU A 290 -5.57 -3.16 -28.65
CA GLU A 290 -5.20 -1.82 -29.13
C GLU A 290 -6.33 -1.21 -29.96
N ILE A 291 -6.69 0.04 -29.67
CA ILE A 291 -7.60 0.83 -30.49
C ILE A 291 -6.78 1.48 -31.61
N LYS A 292 -7.29 1.45 -32.84
CA LYS A 292 -6.56 2.01 -33.98
C LYS A 292 -6.43 3.53 -33.85
N ASN A 293 -5.19 4.02 -33.96
CA ASN A 293 -4.92 5.45 -34.12
C ASN A 293 -5.32 5.92 -35.52
N GLY A 294 -6.07 7.01 -35.60
CA GLY A 294 -6.39 7.72 -36.82
C GLY A 294 -5.31 8.71 -37.27
N PHE A 295 -4.12 8.65 -36.67
CA PHE A 295 -3.00 9.57 -36.91
C PHE A 295 -1.66 8.83 -36.80
N HIS A 296 -0.63 9.41 -37.41
CA HIS A 296 0.75 8.89 -37.34
C HIS A 296 1.44 9.32 -36.03
N PRO A 297 2.56 8.66 -35.66
CA PRO A 297 3.39 9.13 -34.55
C PRO A 297 3.71 10.63 -34.66
N VAL A 298 3.71 11.32 -33.52
CA VAL A 298 3.99 12.77 -33.46
C VAL A 298 5.48 13.01 -33.28
N THR A 299 6.01 14.06 -33.90
CA THR A 299 7.41 14.48 -33.70
C THR A 299 7.47 15.56 -32.63
N VAL A 300 8.24 15.30 -31.58
CA VAL A 300 8.44 16.22 -30.45
C VAL A 300 9.80 16.87 -30.56
N PHE A 301 9.83 18.20 -30.51
CA PHE A 301 11.05 18.99 -30.59
C PHE A 301 11.46 19.47 -29.19
N PRO A 302 12.75 19.70 -28.92
CA PRO A 302 13.17 20.28 -27.65
C PRO A 302 12.51 21.64 -27.39
N CYS A 303 12.38 22.50 -28.43
CA CYS A 303 11.82 23.86 -28.50
C CYS A 303 12.38 24.90 -27.51
N THR A 304 12.59 24.50 -26.25
CA THR A 304 13.22 25.28 -25.19
C THR A 304 14.31 24.42 -24.55
N GLY A 305 15.28 25.03 -23.86
CA GLY A 305 16.29 24.31 -23.07
C GLY A 305 15.73 23.62 -21.82
N ALA A 306 14.42 23.31 -21.78
CA ALA A 306 13.74 22.72 -20.65
C ALA A 306 14.26 21.29 -20.42
N THR A 307 15.07 21.12 -19.38
CA THR A 307 15.33 19.81 -18.79
C THR A 307 14.08 19.35 -18.06
N TYR A 308 13.47 18.27 -18.53
CA TYR A 308 12.31 17.67 -17.88
C TYR A 308 12.77 16.64 -16.83
N GLY A 309 12.12 16.66 -15.67
CA GLY A 309 12.53 15.94 -14.46
C GLY A 309 12.64 16.90 -13.27
N SER A 310 12.07 16.53 -12.13
CA SER A 310 12.13 17.40 -10.96
C SER A 310 13.56 17.49 -10.41
N THR A 311 14.03 18.69 -10.14
CA THR A 311 15.32 18.95 -9.46
C THR A 311 15.19 18.96 -7.94
N LYS A 312 13.96 18.83 -7.43
CA LYS A 312 13.70 18.86 -5.98
C LYS A 312 14.16 17.54 -5.35
N LYS A 313 14.83 17.62 -4.20
CA LYS A 313 15.14 16.44 -3.38
C LYS A 313 13.83 15.74 -2.97
N CYS A 314 13.79 14.41 -3.02
CA CYS A 314 12.63 13.64 -2.59
C CYS A 314 12.46 13.72 -1.07
N VAL A 315 11.24 13.99 -0.60
CA VAL A 315 10.88 13.96 0.83
C VAL A 315 9.53 13.27 1.02
N ALA A 316 9.35 12.59 2.15
CA ALA A 316 8.09 11.89 2.45
C ALA A 316 6.91 12.88 2.58
N GLY A 317 5.70 12.44 2.20
CA GLY A 317 4.50 13.27 2.20
C GLY A 317 4.35 14.21 1.00
N MET A 318 5.20 14.07 -0.02
CA MET A 318 5.01 14.78 -1.29
C MET A 318 3.78 14.27 -2.04
N ASN A 319 2.98 15.20 -2.57
CA ASN A 319 1.87 14.86 -3.46
C ASN A 319 2.38 14.20 -4.75
N SER A 320 1.73 13.10 -5.16
CA SER A 320 2.02 12.41 -6.43
C SER A 320 1.04 12.88 -7.51
N PRO A 321 1.46 13.71 -8.48
CA PRO A 321 0.65 14.01 -9.65
C PRO A 321 0.53 12.77 -10.54
N PHE A 322 -0.36 12.84 -11.53
CA PHE A 322 -0.47 11.86 -12.60
C PHE A 322 -0.04 12.51 -13.94
N PRO A 323 0.80 11.84 -14.76
CA PRO A 323 1.53 10.61 -14.44
C PRO A 323 2.60 10.85 -13.36
N GLY A 324 2.90 9.82 -12.58
CA GLY A 324 3.91 9.86 -11.51
C GLY A 324 5.35 9.99 -12.03
N GLY A 325 5.55 9.70 -13.31
CA GLY A 325 6.84 9.87 -13.99
C GLY A 325 6.85 9.28 -15.40
N TYR A 326 8.06 9.03 -15.89
CA TYR A 326 8.29 8.42 -17.21
C TYR A 326 9.57 7.60 -17.23
N PHE A 327 9.60 6.62 -18.14
CA PHE A 327 10.83 5.94 -18.54
C PHE A 327 11.52 6.68 -19.67
N PHE A 328 12.84 6.78 -19.58
CA PHE A 328 13.72 7.11 -20.69
C PHE A 328 14.99 6.25 -20.58
N SER A 329 15.36 5.53 -21.64
CA SER A 329 16.48 4.58 -21.60
C SER A 329 16.38 3.57 -20.44
N ASN A 330 15.18 3.02 -20.18
CA ASN A 330 14.88 2.14 -19.04
C ASN A 330 15.15 2.74 -17.64
N ARG A 331 15.27 4.06 -17.53
CA ARG A 331 15.39 4.76 -16.24
C ARG A 331 14.13 5.56 -15.95
N TRP A 332 13.60 5.40 -14.75
CA TRP A 332 12.42 6.11 -14.28
C TRP A 332 12.80 7.48 -13.71
N SER A 333 12.21 8.50 -14.28
CA SER A 333 12.27 9.88 -13.80
C SER A 333 10.93 10.25 -13.21
N SER A 334 10.90 10.59 -11.91
CA SER A 334 9.67 11.04 -11.26
C SER A 334 9.31 12.47 -11.64
N SER A 335 8.00 12.72 -11.77
CA SER A 335 7.43 14.06 -11.93
C SER A 335 7.51 14.89 -10.64
N VAL A 336 7.75 14.26 -9.48
CA VAL A 336 7.67 14.90 -8.15
C VAL A 336 9.03 15.40 -7.68
N CYS A 337 10.02 14.53 -7.75
CA CYS A 337 11.34 14.75 -7.17
C CYS A 337 12.42 14.06 -8.00
N GLN A 338 13.68 14.36 -7.70
CA GLN A 338 14.83 13.86 -8.43
C GLN A 338 15.03 12.36 -8.13
N THR A 339 14.93 11.51 -9.16
CA THR A 339 15.11 10.05 -9.04
C THR A 339 16.13 9.53 -10.04
N GLY A 340 16.51 8.24 -9.93
CA GLY A 340 17.22 7.54 -11.00
C GLY A 340 18.75 7.49 -10.89
N PHE A 341 19.33 7.87 -9.73
CA PHE A 341 20.78 7.79 -9.48
C PHE A 341 21.24 6.43 -8.92
N PHE A 342 20.34 5.66 -8.31
CA PHE A 342 20.68 4.42 -7.60
C PHE A 342 20.49 3.15 -8.44
N LEU A 343 21.23 3.02 -9.54
CA LEU A 343 21.20 1.83 -10.42
C LEU A 343 22.52 1.00 -10.38
N SER A 344 23.58 1.57 -9.80
CA SER A 344 24.87 0.88 -9.65
C SER A 344 24.97 0.13 -8.32
N GLU A 345 25.77 -0.93 -8.29
CA GLU A 345 26.04 -1.72 -7.08
C GLU A 345 26.57 -0.83 -5.96
N TYR A 346 27.61 -0.06 -6.31
CA TYR A 346 28.33 0.80 -5.39
C TYR A 346 27.42 1.85 -4.76
N ALA A 347 26.59 2.52 -5.57
CA ALA A 347 25.66 3.53 -5.06
C ALA A 347 24.62 2.91 -4.12
N VAL A 348 24.06 1.75 -4.47
CA VAL A 348 23.07 1.06 -3.63
C VAL A 348 23.70 0.56 -2.33
N THR A 349 24.86 -0.12 -2.38
CA THR A 349 25.56 -0.58 -1.17
C THR A 349 25.95 0.58 -0.26
N ARG A 350 26.49 1.66 -0.82
CA ARG A 350 26.85 2.87 -0.05
C ARG A 350 25.62 3.49 0.63
N CYS A 351 24.52 3.60 -0.11
CA CYS A 351 23.25 4.13 0.37
C CYS A 351 22.65 3.28 1.51
N LEU A 352 22.71 1.95 1.39
CA LEU A 352 22.11 1.03 2.36
C LEU A 352 23.00 0.69 3.55
N LYS A 353 24.27 1.11 3.56
CA LYS A 353 25.24 0.83 4.63
C LYS A 353 24.69 1.25 6.00
N GLY A 354 24.69 0.33 6.96
CA GLY A 354 24.21 0.55 8.33
C GLY A 354 22.68 0.60 8.48
N LYS A 355 21.91 0.17 7.48
CA LYS A 355 20.45 0.28 7.48
C LYS A 355 19.75 -1.08 7.54
N THR A 356 18.55 -1.06 8.10
CA THR A 356 17.66 -2.23 8.19
C THR A 356 16.39 -1.98 7.39
N LEU A 357 16.13 -2.83 6.40
CA LEU A 357 14.96 -2.77 5.53
C LEU A 357 13.93 -3.84 5.92
N TYR A 358 12.69 -3.43 6.10
CA TYR A 358 11.52 -4.29 6.30
C TYR A 358 10.62 -4.22 5.07
N LEU A 359 10.61 -5.28 4.28
CA LEU A 359 9.74 -5.47 3.13
C LEU A 359 8.51 -6.28 3.58
N LEU A 360 7.39 -5.61 3.79
CA LEU A 360 6.18 -6.19 4.33
C LEU A 360 5.15 -6.38 3.21
N GLY A 361 4.66 -7.60 3.01
CA GLY A 361 3.57 -7.82 2.07
C GLY A 361 3.68 -9.06 1.21
N ASP A 362 3.38 -8.90 -0.08
CA ASP A 362 3.22 -9.98 -1.03
C ASP A 362 4.51 -10.31 -1.80
N SER A 363 4.40 -11.22 -2.78
CA SER A 363 5.56 -11.65 -3.58
C SER A 363 6.16 -10.53 -4.43
N THR A 364 5.42 -9.45 -4.72
CA THR A 364 5.96 -8.30 -5.45
C THR A 364 6.83 -7.41 -4.57
N ALA A 365 6.59 -7.37 -3.25
CA ALA A 365 7.51 -6.79 -2.27
C ALA A 365 8.73 -7.70 -2.06
N ARG A 366 8.53 -9.04 -2.05
CA ARG A 366 9.63 -10.02 -1.97
C ARG A 366 10.65 -9.87 -3.10
N GLN A 367 10.23 -9.50 -4.30
CA GLN A 367 11.15 -9.29 -5.42
C GLN A 367 12.30 -8.32 -5.09
N TRP A 368 12.11 -7.37 -4.17
CA TRP A 368 13.17 -6.42 -3.84
C TRP A 368 14.33 -7.10 -3.10
N ILE A 369 14.08 -7.98 -2.12
CA ILE A 369 15.17 -8.71 -1.44
C ILE A 369 15.87 -9.68 -2.40
N GLU A 370 15.12 -10.32 -3.29
CA GLU A 370 15.67 -11.23 -4.30
C GLU A 370 16.54 -10.48 -5.31
N TYR A 371 16.09 -9.30 -5.75
CA TYR A 371 16.86 -8.44 -6.63
C TYR A 371 18.13 -7.93 -5.94
N LEU A 372 18.02 -7.43 -4.71
CA LEU A 372 19.16 -6.85 -3.97
C LEU A 372 20.20 -7.92 -3.62
N GLU A 373 19.79 -9.13 -3.26
CA GLU A 373 20.73 -10.23 -3.00
C GLU A 373 21.51 -10.63 -4.26
N GLN A 374 20.85 -10.69 -5.42
CA GLN A 374 21.53 -10.94 -6.69
C GLN A 374 22.44 -9.78 -7.12
N ARG A 375 22.04 -8.54 -6.79
CA ARG A 375 22.68 -7.32 -7.28
C ARG A 375 23.89 -6.90 -6.47
N LEU A 376 23.88 -7.11 -5.16
CA LEU A 376 24.90 -6.64 -4.21
C LEU A 376 25.80 -7.80 -3.81
N LYS A 377 27.10 -7.76 -4.15
CA LYS A 377 28.01 -8.90 -3.94
C LYS A 377 28.13 -9.36 -2.49
N GLY A 378 28.07 -8.42 -1.54
CA GLY A 378 28.16 -8.69 -0.10
C GLY A 378 26.89 -9.21 0.56
N MET A 379 25.75 -9.14 -0.14
CA MET A 379 24.45 -9.55 0.39
C MET A 379 24.27 -11.06 0.25
N LYS A 380 23.85 -11.74 1.32
CA LYS A 380 23.56 -13.18 1.32
C LYS A 380 22.32 -13.51 2.13
N PHE A 381 21.50 -14.43 1.63
CA PHE A 381 20.41 -15.00 2.42
C PHE A 381 20.97 -15.80 3.62
N THR A 382 20.61 -15.41 4.83
CA THR A 382 20.83 -16.19 6.05
C THR A 382 19.61 -17.02 6.41
N LEU A 383 18.42 -16.61 5.95
CA LEU A 383 17.18 -17.39 6.00
C LEU A 383 16.40 -17.17 4.70
N LYS A 384 15.93 -18.27 4.08
CA LYS A 384 15.09 -18.23 2.88
C LYS A 384 13.83 -19.07 3.06
N GLY A 385 12.97 -18.64 3.97
CA GLY A 385 11.68 -19.27 4.24
C GLY A 385 10.56 -18.82 3.30
N ALA A 386 9.44 -19.52 3.37
CA ALA A 386 8.22 -19.17 2.63
C ALA A 386 7.49 -17.95 3.23
N ASP A 387 7.64 -17.73 4.54
CA ASP A 387 6.94 -16.69 5.30
C ASP A 387 7.87 -15.52 5.69
N LEU A 388 9.16 -15.80 5.81
CA LEU A 388 10.21 -14.87 6.21
C LEU A 388 11.47 -15.14 5.38
N GLN A 389 12.05 -14.09 4.81
CA GLN A 389 13.39 -14.11 4.24
C GLN A 389 14.26 -13.06 4.93
N LEU A 390 15.52 -13.42 5.19
CA LEU A 390 16.52 -12.55 5.78
C LEU A 390 17.77 -12.62 4.91
N ALA A 391 18.21 -11.46 4.44
CA ALA A 391 19.48 -11.28 3.76
C ALA A 391 20.33 -10.26 4.52
N VAL A 392 21.61 -10.56 4.65
CA VAL A 392 22.57 -9.75 5.42
C VAL A 392 23.83 -9.51 4.59
N ASP A 393 24.31 -8.27 4.60
CA ASP A 393 25.68 -7.90 4.25
C ASP A 393 26.40 -7.49 5.54
N ALA A 394 27.19 -8.40 6.09
CA ALA A 394 27.88 -8.20 7.36
C ALA A 394 28.96 -7.12 7.27
N ASN A 395 29.61 -6.96 6.11
CA ASN A 395 30.70 -5.99 5.93
C ASN A 395 30.17 -4.56 5.90
N ASN A 396 28.97 -4.37 5.35
CA ASN A 396 28.32 -3.06 5.24
C ASN A 396 27.22 -2.85 6.30
N ASN A 397 27.03 -3.81 7.22
CA ASN A 397 25.96 -3.80 8.21
C ASN A 397 24.58 -3.50 7.57
N ILE A 398 24.22 -4.23 6.51
CA ILE A 398 22.94 -4.09 5.82
C ILE A 398 22.09 -5.31 6.16
N THR A 399 20.87 -5.06 6.63
CA THR A 399 19.89 -6.13 6.88
C THR A 399 18.64 -5.90 6.05
N ILE A 400 18.19 -6.93 5.34
CA ILE A 400 16.91 -6.90 4.60
C ILE A 400 16.05 -8.07 5.07
N ARG A 401 14.85 -7.75 5.53
CA ARG A 401 13.82 -8.70 5.96
C ARG A 401 12.63 -8.60 5.03
N TRP A 402 12.21 -9.70 4.43
CA TRP A 402 10.88 -9.79 3.84
C TRP A 402 9.97 -10.62 4.73
N ILE A 403 8.83 -10.04 5.09
CA ILE A 403 7.80 -10.69 5.92
C ILE A 403 6.52 -10.78 5.08
N ARG A 404 6.06 -12.01 4.88
CA ARG A 404 4.81 -12.28 4.19
C ARG A 404 3.62 -11.76 5.00
N HIS A 405 2.68 -11.08 4.35
CA HIS A 405 1.44 -10.70 5.02
C HIS A 405 0.56 -11.91 5.41
N ALA A 406 -0.15 -11.79 6.53
CA ALA A 406 -1.19 -12.73 6.94
C ALA A 406 -2.42 -12.72 6.02
N HIS A 407 -3.42 -13.55 6.33
CA HIS A 407 -4.63 -13.73 5.53
C HIS A 407 -5.32 -12.40 5.12
N PRO A 408 -5.94 -12.35 3.92
CA PRO A 408 -6.05 -13.41 2.91
C PRO A 408 -4.75 -13.62 2.12
N TRP A 409 -4.13 -14.79 2.29
CA TRP A 409 -3.00 -15.21 1.47
C TRP A 409 -3.54 -16.13 0.37
N VAL A 410 -3.35 -15.74 -0.89
CA VAL A 410 -3.82 -16.52 -2.05
C VAL A 410 -2.70 -17.36 -2.62
N ALA A 411 -2.72 -18.67 -2.35
CA ALA A 411 -1.74 -19.63 -2.87
C ALA A 411 -2.35 -21.02 -2.97
N THR A 412 -2.10 -21.75 -4.07
CA THR A 412 -2.65 -23.11 -4.27
C THR A 412 -1.92 -24.19 -3.47
N TYR A 413 -0.70 -23.90 -2.98
CA TYR A 413 0.06 -24.77 -2.11
C TYR A 413 -0.26 -24.51 -0.62
N GLN A 414 0.00 -25.50 0.23
CA GLN A 414 -0.17 -25.34 1.68
C GLN A 414 0.88 -24.38 2.23
N SER A 415 0.42 -23.39 2.98
CA SER A 415 1.24 -22.34 3.57
C SER A 415 0.99 -22.26 5.07
N SER A 416 2.03 -21.95 5.85
CA SER A 416 1.94 -21.89 7.31
C SER A 416 1.04 -20.75 7.75
N VAL A 417 0.09 -21.03 8.65
CA VAL A 417 -0.76 -20.02 9.29
C VAL A 417 -0.12 -19.54 10.60
N ASN A 418 0.51 -20.44 11.34
CA ASN A 418 1.16 -20.14 12.62
C ASN A 418 2.33 -19.17 12.50
N ALA A 419 3.00 -19.14 11.34
CA ALA A 419 4.08 -18.20 11.06
C ALA A 419 3.58 -16.89 10.41
N SER A 420 2.26 -16.72 10.22
CA SER A 420 1.71 -15.54 9.57
C SER A 420 1.66 -14.36 10.54
N VAL A 421 2.15 -13.21 10.09
CA VAL A 421 2.13 -11.95 10.85
C VAL A 421 1.40 -10.93 9.99
N THR A 422 0.43 -10.21 10.56
CA THR A 422 -0.22 -9.11 9.87
C THR A 422 0.78 -7.96 9.68
N ILE A 423 0.57 -7.12 8.66
CA ILE A 423 1.44 -5.96 8.45
C ILE A 423 1.41 -5.01 9.67
N PRO A 424 0.25 -4.70 10.28
CA PRO A 424 0.19 -3.96 11.53
C PRO A 424 1.05 -4.55 12.67
N GLU A 425 0.95 -5.86 12.91
CA GLU A 425 1.77 -6.53 13.94
C GLU A 425 3.26 -6.44 13.64
N ALA A 426 3.65 -6.63 12.37
CA ALA A 426 5.03 -6.51 11.96
C ALA A 426 5.57 -5.10 12.23
N LEU A 427 4.78 -4.06 11.90
CA LEU A 427 5.12 -2.66 12.17
C LEU A 427 5.21 -2.37 13.67
N ASP A 428 4.30 -2.92 14.48
CA ASP A 428 4.32 -2.77 15.94
C ASP A 428 5.48 -3.52 16.61
N SER A 429 5.98 -4.58 15.98
CA SER A 429 7.16 -5.33 16.46
C SER A 429 8.50 -4.64 16.18
N ILE A 430 8.53 -3.64 15.30
CA ILE A 430 9.74 -2.85 15.05
C ILE A 430 10.03 -2.04 16.32
N ALA A 431 11.07 -2.45 17.03
CA ALA A 431 11.45 -1.85 18.30
C ALA A 431 11.71 -0.35 18.15
N ALA A 432 11.34 0.43 19.18
CA ALA A 432 11.82 1.79 19.32
C ALA A 432 13.35 1.70 19.37
N VAL A 433 14.03 2.33 18.41
CA VAL A 433 15.49 2.35 18.38
C VAL A 433 15.96 3.30 19.48
N GLY A 434 15.90 2.83 20.73
CA GLY A 434 16.47 3.48 21.90
C GLY A 434 17.96 3.21 21.94
N GLY A 435 18.76 4.09 21.33
CA GLY A 435 20.20 4.17 21.59
C GLY A 435 21.15 3.61 20.54
N GLY A 436 20.73 3.35 19.29
CA GLY A 436 21.62 2.88 18.21
C GLY A 436 21.28 3.49 16.85
N GLN A 437 22.27 3.68 15.99
CA GLN A 437 22.21 4.37 14.69
C GLN A 437 21.48 3.59 13.57
N GLU A 438 20.53 2.70 13.86
CA GLU A 438 19.87 1.92 12.80
C GLU A 438 18.77 2.75 12.12
N ASP A 439 19.04 3.13 10.87
CA ASP A 439 18.02 3.73 10.01
C ASP A 439 17.04 2.65 9.54
N VAL A 440 15.82 2.73 10.06
CA VAL A 440 14.73 1.83 9.73
C VAL A 440 14.04 2.29 8.44
N ILE A 441 14.03 1.41 7.45
CA ILE A 441 13.32 1.59 6.18
C ILE A 441 12.23 0.54 6.08
N VAL A 442 10.99 0.95 5.84
CA VAL A 442 9.85 0.06 5.69
C VAL A 442 9.25 0.23 4.30
N VAL A 443 9.07 -0.88 3.59
CA VAL A 443 8.37 -0.92 2.30
C VAL A 443 7.18 -1.84 2.42
N ILE A 444 5.99 -1.31 2.19
CA ILE A 444 4.73 -2.05 2.28
C ILE A 444 4.21 -2.25 0.86
N GLY A 445 4.13 -3.50 0.41
CA GLY A 445 3.60 -3.85 -0.91
C GLY A 445 2.58 -4.97 -0.77
N THR A 446 1.30 -4.62 -0.71
CA THR A 446 0.21 -5.58 -0.57
C THR A 446 -0.96 -5.20 -1.46
N GLY A 447 -1.48 -6.17 -2.20
CA GLY A 447 -2.78 -6.03 -2.86
C GLY A 447 -3.09 -7.14 -3.87
N GLN A 448 -2.07 -7.82 -4.40
CA GLN A 448 -2.26 -8.92 -5.36
C GLN A 448 -3.13 -10.07 -4.81
N HIS A 449 -2.98 -10.40 -3.52
CA HIS A 449 -3.78 -11.42 -2.85
C HIS A 449 -5.17 -10.92 -2.42
N PHE A 450 -5.42 -9.60 -2.47
CA PHE A 450 -6.70 -8.98 -2.12
C PHE A 450 -7.61 -8.74 -3.34
N ARG A 451 -7.11 -8.82 -4.58
CA ARG A 451 -7.95 -8.72 -5.80
C ARG A 451 -9.17 -9.65 -5.82
N PRO A 452 -9.09 -10.92 -5.34
CA PRO A 452 -10.27 -11.77 -5.24
C PRO A 452 -11.13 -11.46 -4.01
N SER A 453 -10.72 -10.58 -3.10
CA SER A 453 -11.57 -10.18 -1.96
C SER A 453 -12.45 -8.99 -2.34
N PRO A 454 -13.59 -8.80 -1.67
CA PRO A 454 -14.35 -7.56 -1.76
C PRO A 454 -13.52 -6.32 -1.37
N PRO A 455 -13.79 -5.15 -1.98
CA PRO A 455 -12.98 -3.95 -1.80
C PRO A 455 -12.89 -3.51 -0.34
N GLU A 456 -13.97 -3.67 0.44
CA GLU A 456 -14.01 -3.30 1.85
C GLU A 456 -12.97 -4.05 2.69
N VAL A 457 -12.62 -5.29 2.31
CA VAL A 457 -11.60 -6.08 3.00
C VAL A 457 -10.22 -5.44 2.81
N PHE A 458 -9.91 -5.04 1.58
CA PHE A 458 -8.64 -4.39 1.27
C PHE A 458 -8.54 -3.01 1.92
N ILE A 459 -9.60 -2.20 1.80
CA ILE A 459 -9.64 -0.86 2.41
C ILE A 459 -9.46 -0.96 3.93
N ARG A 460 -10.12 -1.91 4.60
CA ARG A 460 -9.94 -2.12 6.04
C ARG A 460 -8.50 -2.45 6.40
N ARG A 461 -7.85 -3.33 5.63
CA ARG A 461 -6.43 -3.64 5.81
C ARG A 461 -5.56 -2.39 5.64
N LEU A 462 -5.83 -1.54 4.65
CA LEU A 462 -5.10 -0.28 4.48
C LEU A 462 -5.28 0.68 5.66
N LEU A 463 -6.49 0.80 6.21
CA LEU A 463 -6.75 1.63 7.39
C LEU A 463 -6.03 1.11 8.65
N ASN A 464 -5.96 -0.20 8.83
CA ASN A 464 -5.19 -0.80 9.93
C ASN A 464 -3.68 -0.58 9.76
N ILE A 465 -3.18 -0.68 8.52
CA ILE A 465 -1.79 -0.34 8.18
C ILE A 465 -1.52 1.15 8.46
N ARG A 466 -2.41 2.06 8.06
CA ARG A 466 -2.32 3.49 8.34
C ARG A 466 -2.16 3.75 9.84
N ARG A 467 -3.01 3.16 10.69
CA ARG A 467 -2.90 3.31 12.15
C ARG A 467 -1.57 2.78 12.68
N ALA A 468 -1.10 1.63 12.18
CA ALA A 468 0.18 1.05 12.58
C ALA A 468 1.39 1.88 12.14
N ILE A 469 1.33 2.50 10.95
CA ILE A 469 2.37 3.44 10.50
C ILE A 469 2.43 4.66 11.43
N LEU A 470 1.28 5.23 11.83
CA LEU A 470 1.26 6.36 12.77
C LEU A 470 1.91 5.98 14.11
N ARG A 471 1.60 4.80 14.64
CA ARG A 471 2.27 4.30 15.87
C ARG A 471 3.76 4.09 15.66
N LEU A 472 4.18 3.53 14.52
CA LEU A 472 5.61 3.38 14.19
C LEU A 472 6.31 4.74 14.14
N GLN A 473 5.73 5.73 13.47
CA GLN A 473 6.33 7.06 13.33
C GLN A 473 6.35 7.84 14.65
N ALA A 474 5.40 7.61 15.55
CA ALA A 474 5.44 8.15 16.90
C ALA A 474 6.60 7.56 17.73
N ARG A 475 6.83 6.24 17.60
CA ARG A 475 7.92 5.53 18.32
C ARG A 475 9.30 5.68 17.67
N CYS A 476 9.34 5.91 16.36
CA CYS A 476 10.54 5.95 15.52
C CYS A 476 10.39 7.06 14.46
N PRO A 477 10.53 8.35 14.84
CA PRO A 477 10.29 9.47 13.93
C PRO A 477 11.16 9.47 12.66
N GLN A 478 12.38 8.94 12.76
CA GLN A 478 13.32 8.81 11.64
C GLN A 478 12.98 7.72 10.63
N ALA A 479 12.05 6.81 10.96
CA ALA A 479 11.66 5.72 10.07
C ALA A 479 11.15 6.27 8.73
N GLN A 480 11.66 5.69 7.65
CA GLN A 480 11.22 5.97 6.28
C GLN A 480 10.22 4.91 5.86
N VAL A 481 8.99 5.31 5.51
CA VAL A 481 7.91 4.39 5.16
C VAL A 481 7.49 4.61 3.71
N PHE A 482 7.52 3.52 2.94
CA PHE A 482 7.17 3.49 1.53
C PHE A 482 5.95 2.61 1.31
N ILE A 483 4.99 3.11 0.53
CA ILE A 483 3.89 2.31 0.02
C ILE A 483 4.22 1.97 -1.44
N LYS A 484 4.55 0.71 -1.69
CA LYS A 484 4.66 0.19 -3.06
C LYS A 484 3.24 -0.04 -3.56
N LEU A 485 2.83 0.78 -4.52
CA LEU A 485 1.51 0.68 -5.13
C LEU A 485 1.36 -0.62 -5.93
N GLU A 486 0.13 -0.94 -6.28
CA GLU A 486 -0.23 -2.04 -7.19
C GLU A 486 0.61 -2.02 -8.48
N ASN A 487 0.75 -3.18 -9.12
CA ASN A 487 1.30 -3.25 -10.48
C ASN A 487 0.36 -4.02 -11.38
N ASN A 488 0.46 -3.78 -12.69
CA ASN A 488 -0.26 -4.59 -13.66
C ASN A 488 0.18 -6.05 -13.57
N ARG A 489 -0.72 -6.93 -13.99
CA ARG A 489 -0.47 -8.35 -14.19
C ARG A 489 -1.17 -8.84 -15.44
N ASP A 490 -1.12 -10.15 -15.64
CA ASP A 490 -1.72 -10.81 -16.78
C ASP A 490 -3.24 -10.53 -16.82
N ILE A 491 -3.72 -10.11 -18.00
CA ILE A 491 -5.13 -9.75 -18.26
C ILE A 491 -5.98 -10.95 -18.71
N LYS A 492 -5.36 -12.08 -19.05
CA LYS A 492 -5.99 -13.27 -19.62
C LYS A 492 -6.28 -14.34 -18.56
N LEU A 493 -5.43 -14.44 -17.54
CA LEU A 493 -5.52 -15.46 -16.50
C LEU A 493 -6.41 -15.03 -15.33
N GLY A 494 -7.56 -15.70 -15.20
CA GLY A 494 -8.43 -15.53 -14.04
C GLY A 494 -9.01 -14.13 -13.93
N MET A 495 -9.43 -13.53 -15.04
CA MET A 495 -9.93 -12.16 -15.15
C MET A 495 -10.93 -11.79 -14.04
N ILE A 496 -11.93 -12.65 -13.78
CA ILE A 496 -12.93 -12.40 -12.72
C ILE A 496 -12.34 -12.29 -11.31
N ARG A 497 -11.16 -12.87 -11.06
CA ARG A 497 -10.50 -12.89 -9.74
C ARG A 497 -9.39 -11.85 -9.63
N PHE A 498 -8.69 -11.59 -10.73
CA PHE A 498 -7.41 -10.88 -10.71
C PHE A 498 -7.32 -9.71 -11.71
N SER A 499 -8.44 -9.29 -12.30
CA SER A 499 -8.49 -8.19 -13.27
C SER A 499 -7.63 -6.99 -12.84
N ASN A 500 -6.96 -6.37 -13.81
CA ASN A 500 -6.26 -5.11 -13.61
C ASN A 500 -7.22 -3.96 -13.27
N TRP A 501 -8.52 -4.07 -13.56
CA TRP A 501 -9.49 -3.10 -13.05
C TRP A 501 -9.55 -3.13 -11.52
N TYR A 502 -9.58 -4.31 -10.87
CA TYR A 502 -9.48 -4.40 -9.41
C TYR A 502 -8.15 -3.81 -8.90
N GLY A 503 -7.04 -4.13 -9.59
CA GLY A 503 -5.73 -3.57 -9.25
C GLY A 503 -5.69 -2.03 -9.37
N TYR A 504 -6.36 -1.46 -10.36
CA TYR A 504 -6.49 -0.01 -10.51
C TYR A 504 -7.30 0.60 -9.36
N MET A 505 -8.44 0.00 -9.02
CA MET A 505 -9.24 0.46 -7.89
C MET A 505 -8.48 0.35 -6.56
N GLN A 506 -7.69 -0.71 -6.37
CA GLN A 506 -6.80 -0.86 -5.22
C GLN A 506 -5.67 0.18 -5.20
N ASN A 507 -5.07 0.48 -6.35
CA ASN A 507 -4.07 1.56 -6.50
C ASN A 507 -4.65 2.91 -6.06
N LEU A 508 -5.87 3.24 -6.48
CA LEU A 508 -6.57 4.45 -6.06
C LEU A 508 -6.87 4.44 -4.56
N ALA A 509 -7.28 3.30 -4.00
CA ALA A 509 -7.54 3.14 -2.57
C ALA A 509 -6.28 3.41 -1.74
N GLN A 510 -5.13 2.84 -2.15
CA GLN A 510 -3.84 3.09 -1.49
C GLN A 510 -3.50 4.57 -1.49
N ARG A 511 -3.60 5.24 -2.65
CA ARG A 511 -3.34 6.69 -2.73
C ARG A 511 -4.22 7.47 -1.77
N LYS A 512 -5.53 7.21 -1.79
CA LYS A 512 -6.50 7.93 -0.96
C LYS A 512 -6.27 7.68 0.53
N VAL A 513 -6.00 6.44 0.94
CA VAL A 513 -5.79 6.09 2.35
C VAL A 513 -4.50 6.70 2.91
N PHE A 514 -3.48 6.96 2.08
CA PHE A 514 -2.18 7.42 2.54
C PHE A 514 -1.84 8.87 2.14
N GLU A 515 -2.76 9.60 1.50
CA GLU A 515 -2.50 10.91 0.88
C GLU A 515 -2.00 11.99 1.86
N ASP A 516 -2.48 11.97 3.09
CA ASP A 516 -2.15 12.96 4.13
C ASP A 516 -1.07 12.47 5.11
N MET A 517 -0.45 11.31 4.84
CA MET A 517 0.58 10.74 5.71
C MET A 517 1.99 11.14 5.26
N ARG A 518 2.92 11.15 6.21
CA ARG A 518 4.36 11.25 5.94
C ARG A 518 4.91 9.91 5.41
N VAL A 519 4.44 9.47 4.26
CA VAL A 519 4.93 8.29 3.55
C VAL A 519 5.34 8.66 2.13
N ALA A 520 6.13 7.81 1.48
CA ALA A 520 6.48 7.96 0.07
C ALA A 520 5.79 6.87 -0.77
N LEU A 521 5.27 7.23 -1.94
CA LEU A 521 4.64 6.27 -2.86
C LEU A 521 5.66 5.81 -3.91
N VAL A 522 5.81 4.50 -4.05
CA VAL A 522 6.54 3.91 -5.17
C VAL A 522 5.52 3.44 -6.20
N ASP A 523 5.41 4.22 -7.28
CA ASP A 523 4.35 4.09 -8.28
C ASP A 523 4.60 2.96 -9.29
N ALA A 524 4.57 1.73 -8.78
CA ALA A 524 4.73 0.53 -9.60
C ALA A 524 3.60 0.37 -10.64
N TRP A 525 2.42 0.96 -10.38
CA TRP A 525 1.29 0.93 -11.30
C TRP A 525 1.66 1.70 -12.55
N ASP A 526 2.07 2.96 -12.37
CA ASP A 526 2.42 3.85 -13.47
C ASP A 526 3.63 3.34 -14.26
N MET A 527 4.65 2.83 -13.57
CA MET A 527 5.79 2.17 -14.21
C MET A 527 5.36 1.00 -15.12
N THR A 528 4.45 0.14 -14.65
CA THR A 528 3.99 -1.00 -15.46
C THR A 528 3.03 -0.63 -16.57
N VAL A 529 2.26 0.46 -16.44
CA VAL A 529 1.46 1.02 -17.56
C VAL A 529 2.41 1.60 -18.63
N ALA A 530 3.37 2.43 -18.21
CA ALA A 530 4.34 3.08 -19.11
C ALA A 530 5.11 2.07 -19.96
N THR A 531 5.44 0.90 -19.41
CA THR A 531 6.16 -0.17 -20.14
C THR A 531 5.24 -1.22 -20.75
N TYR A 532 3.92 -1.16 -20.52
CA TYR A 532 2.97 -2.23 -20.84
C TYR A 532 3.40 -3.61 -20.30
N SER A 533 3.86 -3.64 -19.05
CA SER A 533 4.22 -4.88 -18.37
C SER A 533 2.97 -5.58 -17.84
N LEU A 534 2.63 -6.72 -18.45
CA LEU A 534 1.54 -7.60 -17.98
C LEU A 534 2.06 -8.76 -17.10
N LYS A 535 3.27 -8.65 -16.57
CA LYS A 535 3.82 -9.66 -15.65
C LYS A 535 3.44 -9.33 -14.21
N LEU A 536 2.82 -10.28 -13.51
CA LEU A 536 2.53 -10.16 -12.07
C LEU A 536 3.79 -9.78 -11.27
N HIS A 537 4.91 -10.39 -11.67
CA HIS A 537 6.25 -10.15 -11.17
C HIS A 537 6.99 -9.34 -12.25
N PRO A 538 7.07 -8.00 -12.16
CA PRO A 538 7.72 -7.17 -13.16
C PRO A 538 9.18 -7.56 -13.40
N ASP A 539 9.68 -7.22 -14.60
CA ASP A 539 11.07 -7.47 -14.97
C ASP A 539 12.06 -6.66 -14.13
N ASN A 540 13.29 -7.17 -14.01
CA ASN A 540 14.32 -6.61 -13.13
C ASN A 540 14.60 -5.12 -13.35
N PHE A 541 14.47 -4.60 -14.58
CA PHE A 541 14.66 -3.17 -14.82
C PHE A 541 13.58 -2.33 -14.12
N ILE A 542 12.32 -2.79 -14.07
CA ILE A 542 11.24 -2.12 -13.34
C ILE A 542 11.50 -2.23 -11.84
N VAL A 543 11.84 -3.43 -11.34
CA VAL A 543 12.16 -3.64 -9.91
C VAL A 543 13.32 -2.74 -9.46
N SER A 544 14.38 -2.64 -10.26
CA SER A 544 15.52 -1.77 -9.97
C SER A 544 15.14 -0.28 -9.90
N ASN A 545 14.22 0.16 -10.74
CA ASN A 545 13.74 1.54 -10.72
C ASN A 545 12.79 1.81 -9.54
N GLN A 546 11.96 0.83 -9.15
CA GLN A 546 11.16 0.92 -7.92
C GLN A 546 12.05 1.13 -6.69
N ILE A 547 13.13 0.33 -6.58
CA ILE A 547 14.14 0.48 -5.52
C ILE A 547 14.82 1.85 -5.64
N ALA A 548 15.30 2.23 -6.82
CA ALA A 548 16.00 3.50 -7.02
C ALA A 548 15.16 4.72 -6.64
N VAL A 549 13.84 4.69 -6.91
CA VAL A 549 12.91 5.71 -6.44
C VAL A 549 12.91 5.76 -4.91
N ALA A 550 12.73 4.63 -4.23
CA ALA A 550 12.73 4.61 -2.75
C ALA A 550 14.04 5.13 -2.15
N LEU A 551 15.19 4.70 -2.69
CA LEU A 551 16.51 5.16 -2.23
C LEU A 551 16.69 6.68 -2.38
N SER A 552 16.04 7.30 -3.36
CA SER A 552 16.13 8.74 -3.62
C SER A 552 15.53 9.61 -2.49
N PHE A 553 14.74 9.04 -1.58
CA PHE A 553 14.15 9.76 -0.44
C PHE A 553 15.06 9.86 0.78
N PHE A 554 16.11 9.05 0.88
CA PHE A 554 16.95 9.00 2.08
C PHE A 554 18.46 8.85 1.81
N CYS A 555 18.86 8.86 0.54
CA CYS A 555 20.26 8.82 0.14
C CYS A 555 20.63 10.06 -0.66
N ASP A 556 21.88 10.48 -0.50
CA ASP A 556 22.48 11.66 -1.16
C ASP A 556 23.24 11.29 -2.43
#